data_AF-X6IR49-F1
#
_entry.id   AF-X6IR49-F1
#
_cell.length_a   1.000
_cell.length_b   1.000
_cell.length_c   1.000
_cell.angle_alpha   90.00
_cell.angle_beta   90.00
_cell.angle_gamma   90.00
#
_symmetry.space_group_name_H-M   'P 1'
#
loop_
_entity.id
_entity.type
_entity.pdbx_description
1 polymer ?
#
loop_
_entity_poly.entity_id
_entity_poly.type
_entity_poly.pdbx_seq_one_letter_code
_entity_poly.pdbx_strand_id
1 'polypeptide(L)'
;MTMHTNPTPCLRGWIKQHKSAGVARGGRSLTAAEVIAESVRYKAEFARPLLARGEIFNPITGEIVTGCLSLSKALDALRERHGIDTTVRKLIPLLERKGLVERHLAWRMVPMVTDPTARKPEYRHDAIATRAAVGDGLLISIHYGHKEENWVRTLVTLYGLEFLARLLKTPAVTVKKPKARDTVRALLAEGKTQAEIVRSSGMSKQAVSYHARLLATSKSKKSVVAIL
;
A
#
# COMPACT_ATOMS: atom_id res chain seq x y z
N MET A 1 34.91 40.25 18.97
CA MET A 1 35.52 38.91 19.02
C MET A 1 34.65 37.96 18.20
N THR A 2 35.03 37.71 16.95
CA THR A 2 34.35 36.81 16.02
C THR A 2 34.87 35.39 16.25
N MET A 3 34.04 34.53 16.84
CA MET A 3 34.34 33.10 16.96
C MET A 3 34.14 32.44 15.60
N HIS A 4 35.22 32.29 14.86
CA HIS A 4 35.31 31.38 13.72
C HIS A 4 35.24 29.94 14.26
N THR A 5 34.06 29.35 14.23
CA THR A 5 33.90 27.90 14.35
C THR A 5 34.24 27.27 13.01
N ASN A 6 35.47 26.78 12.88
CA ASN A 6 35.84 25.90 11.77
C ASN A 6 34.90 24.68 11.79
N PRO A 7 34.18 24.37 10.70
CA PRO A 7 33.36 23.17 10.65
C PRO A 7 34.26 21.93 10.72
N THR A 8 33.96 21.04 11.67
CA THR A 8 34.40 19.64 11.75
C THR A 8 34.34 18.97 10.37
N PRO A 9 35.20 17.98 10.04
CA PRO A 9 35.37 17.42 8.69
C PRO A 9 34.01 17.19 8.02
N CYS A 10 33.73 18.09 7.08
CA CYS A 10 32.38 18.52 6.78
C CYS A 10 31.56 17.44 6.04
N LEU A 11 30.28 17.33 6.41
CA LEU A 11 29.23 16.60 5.68
C LEU A 11 29.30 16.81 4.15
N ARG A 12 29.76 17.98 3.70
CA ARG A 12 30.02 18.27 2.28
C ARG A 12 31.09 17.37 1.67
N GLY A 13 32.19 17.14 2.36
CA GLY A 13 33.24 16.21 1.94
C GLY A 13 32.70 14.79 1.84
N TRP A 14 31.91 14.38 2.83
CA TRP A 14 31.27 13.06 2.86
C TRP A 14 30.28 12.87 1.69
N ILE A 15 29.36 13.81 1.46
CA ILE A 15 28.41 13.76 0.33
C ILE A 15 29.16 13.74 -1.01
N LYS A 16 30.22 14.55 -1.16
CA LYS A 16 31.02 14.59 -2.39
C LYS A 16 31.71 13.24 -2.64
N GLN A 17 32.22 12.60 -1.59
CA GLN A 17 32.83 11.28 -1.66
C GLN A 17 31.81 10.20 -2.05
N HIS A 18 30.62 10.19 -1.44
CA HIS A 18 29.58 9.20 -1.76
C HIS A 18 28.97 9.39 -3.16
N LYS A 19 28.80 10.64 -3.62
CA LYS A 19 28.40 10.92 -5.01
C LYS A 19 29.46 10.42 -5.99
N SER A 20 30.74 10.67 -5.72
CA SER A 20 31.83 10.19 -6.56
C SER A 20 31.90 8.65 -6.56
N ALA A 21 31.70 8.02 -5.41
CA ALA A 21 31.65 6.56 -5.29
C ALA A 21 30.42 5.96 -6.00
N GLY A 22 29.26 6.62 -5.95
CA GLY A 22 28.06 6.22 -6.69
C GLY A 22 28.25 6.27 -8.20
N VAL A 23 28.93 7.31 -8.71
CA VAL A 23 29.30 7.43 -10.13
C VAL A 23 30.31 6.36 -10.52
N ALA A 24 31.34 6.11 -9.70
CA ALA A 24 32.34 5.06 -9.94
C ALA A 24 31.73 3.65 -9.96
N ARG A 25 30.64 3.42 -9.22
CA ARG A 25 29.86 2.17 -9.24
C ARG A 25 28.92 2.04 -10.44
N GLY A 26 28.88 3.02 -11.34
CA GLY A 26 27.96 3.02 -12.47
C GLY A 26 26.49 3.00 -12.05
N GLY A 27 26.17 3.55 -10.86
CA GLY A 27 24.81 3.52 -10.31
C GLY A 27 24.37 2.17 -9.73
N ARG A 28 25.26 1.19 -9.56
CA ARG A 28 24.93 -0.07 -8.89
C ARG A 28 24.63 0.17 -7.40
N SER A 29 23.56 -0.47 -6.91
CA SER A 29 23.23 -0.51 -5.49
C SER A 29 24.32 -1.19 -4.67
N LEU A 30 24.43 -0.76 -3.41
CA LEU A 30 25.25 -1.43 -2.41
C LEU A 30 24.68 -2.80 -2.09
N THR A 31 25.56 -3.78 -1.90
CA THR A 31 25.18 -5.09 -1.36
C THR A 31 24.86 -4.97 0.12
N ALA A 32 24.07 -5.91 0.64
CA ALA A 32 23.69 -5.92 2.06
C ALA A 32 24.91 -5.86 3.01
N ALA A 33 26.03 -6.50 2.65
CA ALA A 33 27.27 -6.46 3.43
C ALA A 33 27.91 -5.05 3.46
N GLU A 34 27.89 -4.34 2.33
CA GLU A 34 28.42 -2.98 2.21
C GLU A 34 27.52 -1.97 2.94
N VAL A 35 26.20 -2.16 2.87
CA VAL A 35 25.23 -1.36 3.64
C VAL A 35 25.45 -1.54 5.13
N ILE A 36 25.69 -2.77 5.61
CA ILE A 36 25.98 -3.03 7.03
C ILE A 36 27.29 -2.35 7.46
N ALA A 37 28.35 -2.41 6.65
CA ALA A 37 29.61 -1.75 6.95
C ALA A 37 29.49 -0.21 6.99
N GLU A 38 28.70 0.40 6.08
CA GLU A 38 28.45 1.85 6.06
C GLU A 38 27.50 2.31 7.18
N SER A 39 26.46 1.53 7.48
CA SER A 39 25.48 1.89 8.51
C SER A 39 25.99 1.71 9.94
N VAL A 40 26.98 0.82 10.17
CA VAL A 40 27.72 0.74 11.44
C VAL A 40 28.56 2.01 11.68
N ARG A 41 29.12 2.63 10.64
CA ARG A 41 29.81 3.94 10.75
C ARG A 41 28.84 5.10 10.99
N TYR A 42 27.62 5.03 10.44
CA TYR A 42 26.63 6.10 10.55
C TYR A 42 25.87 6.12 11.90
N LYS A 43 25.61 4.96 12.52
CA LYS A 43 24.94 4.88 13.83
C LYS A 43 25.76 5.47 14.99
N ALA A 44 27.07 5.66 14.80
CA ALA A 44 27.96 6.03 15.88
C ALA A 44 28.00 7.53 16.20
N GLU A 45 27.65 8.45 15.29
CA GLU A 45 28.07 9.85 15.49
C GLU A 45 27.06 11.00 15.29
N PHE A 46 25.95 10.93 14.52
CA PHE A 46 25.16 12.18 14.28
C PHE A 46 23.63 12.08 14.18
N ALA A 47 23.02 13.16 14.67
CA ALA A 47 21.61 13.54 14.62
C ALA A 47 21.03 13.53 13.19
N ARG A 48 19.68 13.55 13.10
CA ARG A 48 18.89 13.51 11.84
C ARG A 48 19.57 14.29 10.69
N PRO A 49 19.67 13.71 9.48
CA PRO A 49 20.34 14.36 8.36
C PRO A 49 19.63 15.68 7.98
N LEU A 50 20.43 16.70 7.62
CA LEU A 50 19.92 17.94 7.04
C LEU A 50 19.41 17.63 5.62
N LEU A 51 18.09 17.67 5.42
CA LEU A 51 17.43 17.36 4.16
C LEU A 51 17.23 18.63 3.32
N ALA A 52 17.54 18.56 2.02
CA ALA A 52 17.15 19.59 1.07
C ALA A 52 15.63 19.54 0.78
N ARG A 53 15.10 20.59 0.17
CA ARG A 53 13.68 20.63 -0.20
C ARG A 53 13.34 19.46 -1.15
N GLY A 54 12.39 18.62 -0.73
CA GLY A 54 11.94 17.47 -1.51
C GLY A 54 12.73 16.17 -1.26
N GLU A 55 13.74 16.21 -0.41
CA GLU A 55 14.43 15.02 0.11
C GLU A 55 13.68 14.47 1.32
N ILE A 56 13.53 13.15 1.37
CA ILE A 56 12.87 12.42 2.44
C ILE A 56 13.80 11.31 2.91
N PHE A 57 14.14 11.32 4.19
CA PHE A 57 14.89 10.25 4.81
C PHE A 57 13.98 9.04 5.07
N ASN A 58 14.36 7.87 4.55
CA ASN A 58 13.72 6.60 4.88
C ASN A 58 14.39 6.02 6.14
N PRO A 59 13.69 5.98 7.29
CA PRO A 59 14.29 5.53 8.55
C PRO A 59 14.56 4.02 8.59
N ILE A 60 13.97 3.25 7.68
CA ILE A 60 14.13 1.78 7.64
C ILE A 60 15.35 1.41 6.80
N THR A 61 15.52 2.04 5.62
CA THR A 61 16.65 1.75 4.72
C THR A 61 17.87 2.64 4.98
N GLY A 62 17.70 3.79 5.64
CA GLY A 62 18.75 4.80 5.82
C GLY A 62 19.00 5.68 4.59
N GLU A 63 18.19 5.51 3.54
CA GLU A 63 18.36 6.24 2.27
C GLU A 63 17.67 7.61 2.27
N ILE A 64 18.17 8.52 1.44
CA ILE A 64 17.48 9.77 1.11
C ILE A 64 16.79 9.58 -0.25
N VAL A 65 15.46 9.68 -0.25
CA VAL A 65 14.62 9.49 -1.43
C VAL A 65 14.04 10.82 -1.88
N THR A 66 13.96 11.04 -3.19
CA THR A 66 13.42 12.26 -3.81
C THR A 66 12.34 11.92 -4.82
N GLY A 67 11.54 12.93 -5.20
CA GLY A 67 10.52 12.77 -6.24
C GLY A 67 9.33 11.90 -5.82
N CYS A 68 9.14 11.67 -4.52
CA CYS A 68 8.02 10.89 -4.02
C CYS A 68 6.69 11.59 -4.32
N LEU A 69 5.70 10.82 -4.78
CA LEU A 69 4.38 11.31 -5.15
C LEU A 69 3.36 10.95 -4.08
N SER A 70 2.38 11.82 -3.83
CA SER A 70 1.19 11.39 -3.09
C SER A 70 0.44 10.33 -3.89
N LEU A 71 -0.36 9.48 -3.25
CA LEU A 71 -1.17 8.48 -3.95
C LEU A 71 -1.98 9.10 -5.10
N SER A 72 -2.61 10.26 -4.90
CA SER A 72 -3.33 10.96 -5.97
C SER A 72 -2.42 11.33 -7.15
N LYS A 73 -1.26 11.95 -6.88
CA LYS A 73 -0.29 12.33 -7.94
C LYS A 73 0.34 11.12 -8.63
N ALA A 74 0.50 10.01 -7.90
CA ALA A 74 0.95 8.76 -8.47
C ALA A 74 -0.07 8.22 -9.48
N LEU A 75 -1.37 8.36 -9.22
CA LEU A 75 -2.41 7.99 -10.19
C LEU A 75 -2.36 8.84 -11.45
N ASP A 76 -2.17 10.16 -11.30
CA ASP A 76 -2.01 11.05 -12.45
C ASP A 76 -0.80 10.61 -13.30
N ALA A 77 0.34 10.34 -12.65
CA ALA A 77 1.54 9.85 -13.33
C ALA A 77 1.35 8.46 -13.97
N LEU A 78 0.60 7.55 -13.34
CA LEU A 78 0.27 6.24 -13.92
C LEU A 78 -0.62 6.36 -15.16
N ARG A 79 -1.58 7.30 -15.14
CA ARG A 79 -2.45 7.59 -16.26
C ARG A 79 -1.66 8.17 -17.44
N GLU A 80 -0.85 9.18 -17.19
CA GLU A 80 -0.05 9.87 -18.21
C GLU A 80 1.03 8.97 -18.82
N ARG A 81 1.80 8.25 -17.97
CA ARG A 81 2.98 7.51 -18.43
C ARG A 81 2.69 6.09 -18.89
N HIS A 82 1.62 5.49 -18.36
CA HIS A 82 1.34 4.07 -18.59
C HIS A 82 -0.09 3.80 -19.10
N GLY A 83 -0.92 4.83 -19.29
CA GLY A 83 -2.30 4.69 -19.75
C GLY A 83 -3.21 3.98 -18.75
N ILE A 84 -2.84 3.92 -17.48
CA ILE A 84 -3.58 3.18 -16.46
C ILE A 84 -4.58 4.11 -15.78
N ASP A 85 -5.86 3.93 -16.07
CA ASP A 85 -6.93 4.67 -15.40
C ASP A 85 -7.44 3.92 -14.17
N THR A 86 -7.20 4.48 -12.99
CA THR A 86 -7.66 3.93 -11.71
C THR A 86 -7.88 5.05 -10.69
N THR A 87 -8.53 4.72 -9.58
CA THR A 87 -8.87 5.70 -8.54
C THR A 87 -8.26 5.31 -7.20
N VAL A 88 -8.06 6.29 -6.31
CA VAL A 88 -7.54 6.03 -4.95
C VAL A 88 -8.41 4.99 -4.22
N ARG A 89 -9.73 5.05 -4.44
CA ARG A 89 -10.71 4.11 -3.88
C ARG A 89 -10.50 2.67 -4.36
N LYS A 90 -9.96 2.46 -5.57
CA LYS A 90 -9.61 1.12 -6.10
C LYS A 90 -8.19 0.71 -5.73
N LEU A 91 -7.25 1.67 -5.73
CA LEU A 91 -5.84 1.43 -5.45
C LEU A 91 -5.61 1.02 -4.00
N ILE A 92 -6.16 1.74 -3.02
CA ILE A 92 -5.93 1.45 -1.59
C ILE A 92 -6.29 0.00 -1.24
N PRO A 93 -7.49 -0.53 -1.55
CA PRO A 93 -7.82 -1.93 -1.29
C PRO A 93 -6.94 -2.94 -2.06
N LEU A 94 -6.36 -2.56 -3.20
CA LEU A 94 -5.40 -3.40 -3.90
C LEU A 94 -4.08 -3.47 -3.14
N LEU A 95 -3.57 -2.32 -2.68
CA LEU A 95 -2.34 -2.25 -1.89
C LEU A 95 -2.47 -3.01 -0.57
N GLU A 96 -3.62 -2.88 0.11
CA GLU A 96 -3.94 -3.63 1.34
C GLU A 96 -3.89 -5.13 1.09
N ARG A 97 -4.56 -5.61 0.04
CA ARG A 97 -4.55 -7.04 -0.34
C ARG A 97 -3.15 -7.55 -0.73
N LYS A 98 -2.25 -6.66 -1.12
CA LYS A 98 -0.86 -6.99 -1.45
C LYS A 98 0.09 -6.80 -0.26
N GLY A 99 -0.42 -6.45 0.93
CA GLY A 99 0.38 -6.24 2.13
C GLY A 99 1.28 -5.01 2.09
N LEU A 100 1.01 -4.06 1.17
CA LEU A 100 1.84 -2.88 0.97
C LEU A 100 1.42 -1.71 1.87
N VAL A 101 0.14 -1.67 2.25
CA VAL A 101 -0.39 -0.66 3.17
C VAL A 101 -1.35 -1.29 4.17
N GLU A 102 -1.47 -0.66 5.32
CA GLU A 102 -2.42 -0.99 6.40
C GLU A 102 -3.25 0.23 6.76
N ARG A 103 -4.49 0.03 7.24
CA ARG A 103 -5.34 1.14 7.69
C ARG A 103 -5.10 1.46 9.15
N HIS A 104 -4.71 2.70 9.40
CA HIS A 104 -4.53 3.20 10.75
C HIS A 104 -5.48 4.37 11.02
N LEU A 105 -5.94 4.48 12.26
CA LEU A 105 -6.72 5.63 12.69
C LEU A 105 -5.80 6.85 12.79
N ALA A 106 -6.03 7.83 11.92
CA ALA A 106 -5.39 9.13 11.91
C ALA A 106 -6.37 10.19 12.41
N TRP A 107 -5.84 11.26 12.99
CA TRP A 107 -6.65 12.36 13.48
C TRP A 107 -5.91 13.70 13.42
N ARG A 108 -6.70 14.78 13.31
CA ARG A 108 -6.20 16.17 13.32
C ARG A 108 -7.20 17.10 14.01
N MET A 109 -6.74 18.28 14.43
CA MET A 109 -7.60 19.28 15.09
C MET A 109 -8.18 20.26 14.06
N VAL A 110 -9.48 20.17 13.82
CA VAL A 110 -10.20 21.07 12.89
C VAL A 110 -11.01 22.11 13.67
N PRO A 111 -11.13 23.36 13.18
CA PRO A 111 -12.03 24.35 13.76
C PRO A 111 -13.46 23.84 13.82
N MET A 112 -14.20 24.18 14.88
CA MET A 112 -15.63 23.93 14.90
C MET A 112 -16.34 24.90 13.95
N VAL A 113 -17.38 24.41 13.25
CA VAL A 113 -18.17 25.25 12.34
C VAL A 113 -18.94 26.32 13.11
N THR A 114 -19.39 25.99 14.32
CA THR A 114 -20.16 26.88 15.21
C THR A 114 -19.31 27.88 15.98
N ASP A 115 -18.03 27.56 16.22
CA ASP A 115 -17.08 28.41 16.92
C ASP A 115 -15.67 28.16 16.35
N PRO A 116 -15.17 29.06 15.47
CA PRO A 116 -13.85 28.90 14.85
C PRO A 116 -12.68 28.95 15.84
N THR A 117 -12.90 29.45 17.07
CA THR A 117 -11.86 29.50 18.12
C THR A 117 -11.72 28.17 18.86
N ALA A 118 -12.80 27.39 18.92
CA ALA A 118 -12.80 26.03 19.42
C ALA A 118 -12.33 25.03 18.35
N ARG A 119 -11.64 23.97 18.78
CA ARG A 119 -11.20 22.88 17.89
C ARG A 119 -11.74 21.53 18.35
N LYS A 120 -11.99 20.66 17.38
CA LYS A 120 -12.42 19.28 17.60
C LYS A 120 -11.53 18.31 16.82
N PRO A 121 -11.38 17.06 17.29
CA PRO A 121 -10.70 16.05 16.51
C PRO A 121 -11.55 15.62 15.29
N GLU A 122 -10.93 15.57 14.12
CA GLU A 122 -11.44 14.88 12.94
C GLU A 122 -10.69 13.56 12.80
N TYR A 123 -11.43 12.45 12.83
CA TYR A 123 -10.87 11.10 12.69
C TYR A 123 -11.03 10.60 11.25
N ARG A 124 -10.00 9.90 10.74
CA ARG A 124 -10.05 9.22 9.45
C ARG A 124 -9.18 7.97 9.46
N HIS A 125 -9.48 7.04 8.55
CA HIS A 125 -8.61 5.88 8.33
C HIS A 125 -7.68 6.16 7.16
N ASP A 126 -6.38 6.29 7.45
CA ASP A 126 -5.36 6.50 6.43
C ASP A 126 -4.66 5.18 6.10
N ALA A 127 -4.35 5.01 4.82
CA ALA A 127 -3.50 3.94 4.34
C ALA A 127 -2.04 4.29 4.62
N ILE A 128 -1.41 3.58 5.55
CA ILE A 128 -0.01 3.75 5.96
C ILE A 128 0.82 2.63 5.32
N ALA A 129 1.96 2.97 4.75
CA ALA A 129 2.89 1.98 4.19
C ALA A 129 3.36 1.00 5.27
N THR A 130 3.31 -0.29 4.96
CA THR A 130 3.85 -1.33 5.84
C THR A 130 5.36 -1.23 5.92
N ARG A 131 5.95 -1.74 7.02
CA ARG A 131 7.41 -1.78 7.19
C ARG A 131 8.11 -2.48 6.02
N ALA A 132 7.50 -3.54 5.46
CA ALA A 132 8.00 -4.25 4.29
C ALA A 132 8.02 -3.35 3.05
N ALA A 133 6.90 -2.69 2.72
CA ALA A 133 6.84 -1.80 1.57
C ALA A 133 7.81 -0.60 1.64
N VAL A 134 8.10 -0.13 2.86
CA VAL A 134 9.12 0.90 3.10
C VAL A 134 10.54 0.34 3.00
N GLY A 135 10.77 -0.88 3.49
CA GLY A 135 12.04 -1.60 3.36
C GLY A 135 12.40 -1.92 1.91
N ASP A 136 11.39 -2.25 1.09
CA ASP A 136 11.53 -2.50 -0.34
C ASP A 136 11.67 -1.22 -1.18
N GLY A 137 11.62 -0.04 -0.53
CA GLY A 137 11.73 1.26 -1.19
C GLY A 137 10.55 1.61 -2.10
N LEU A 138 9.41 0.93 -1.96
CA LEU A 138 8.22 1.14 -2.80
C LEU A 138 7.39 2.34 -2.31
N LEU A 139 7.21 2.43 -1.00
CA LEU A 139 6.37 3.43 -0.36
C LEU A 139 7.12 4.07 0.81
N ILE A 140 6.75 5.30 1.17
CA ILE A 140 7.28 5.99 2.35
C ILE A 140 6.15 6.68 3.09
N SER A 141 6.06 6.49 4.40
CA SER A 141 5.11 7.19 5.26
C SER A 141 5.78 8.41 5.90
N ILE A 142 5.22 9.59 5.68
CA ILE A 142 5.65 10.82 6.34
C ILE A 142 4.58 11.32 7.31
N HIS A 143 5.03 11.76 8.49
CA HIS A 143 4.16 12.51 9.40
C HIS A 143 4.19 13.97 8.99
N TYR A 144 3.01 14.59 8.91
CA TYR A 144 2.87 15.99 8.53
C TYR A 144 1.74 16.61 9.35
N GLY A 145 1.93 17.83 9.87
CA GLY A 145 0.94 18.46 10.75
C GLY A 145 1.57 18.94 12.05
N HIS A 146 0.73 19.46 12.94
CA HIS A 146 1.20 19.93 14.25
C HIS A 146 1.68 18.77 15.11
N LYS A 147 2.52 19.02 16.13
CA LYS A 147 3.03 17.97 17.04
C LYS A 147 1.93 17.20 17.77
N GLU A 148 0.77 17.82 17.89
CA GLU A 148 -0.42 17.29 18.55
C GLU A 148 -1.38 16.63 17.55
N GLU A 149 -0.92 16.24 16.36
CA GLU A 149 -1.76 15.56 15.37
C GLU A 149 -1.09 14.28 14.90
N ASN A 150 -1.87 13.22 14.70
CA ASN A 150 -1.37 11.96 14.18
C ASN A 150 -1.72 11.84 12.70
N TRP A 151 -1.18 12.76 11.90
CA TRP A 151 -1.40 12.74 10.46
C TRP A 151 -0.24 12.10 9.72
N VAL A 152 -0.55 11.02 9.03
CA VAL A 152 0.40 10.27 8.21
C VAL A 152 -0.04 10.29 6.76
N ARG A 153 0.89 10.53 5.86
CA ARG A 153 0.67 10.38 4.43
C ARG A 153 1.66 9.38 3.86
N THR A 154 1.12 8.40 3.18
CA THR A 154 1.90 7.49 2.34
C THR A 154 2.19 8.15 1.00
N LEU A 155 3.46 8.12 0.64
CA LEU A 155 3.99 8.55 -0.63
C LEU A 155 4.51 7.34 -1.41
N VAL A 156 4.42 7.42 -2.72
CA VAL A 156 4.91 6.44 -3.68
C VAL A 156 6.26 6.94 -4.19
N THR A 157 7.30 6.11 -4.09
CA THR A 157 8.61 6.43 -4.67
C THR A 157 8.56 6.26 -6.19
N LEU A 158 9.58 6.71 -6.92
CA LEU A 158 9.66 6.46 -8.36
C LEU A 158 9.74 4.95 -8.68
N TYR A 159 10.47 4.19 -7.86
CA TYR A 159 10.53 2.74 -7.97
C TYR A 159 9.18 2.09 -7.66
N GLY A 160 8.50 2.58 -6.62
CA GLY A 160 7.12 2.19 -6.30
C GLY A 160 6.16 2.45 -7.44
N LEU A 161 6.28 3.57 -8.15
CA LEU A 161 5.43 3.91 -9.29
C LEU A 161 5.56 2.86 -10.42
N GLU A 162 6.79 2.50 -10.78
CA GLU A 162 7.06 1.46 -11.78
C GLU A 162 6.52 0.09 -11.33
N PHE A 163 6.69 -0.24 -10.05
CA PHE A 163 6.12 -1.45 -9.47
C PHE A 163 4.58 -1.45 -9.56
N LEU A 164 3.91 -0.34 -9.23
CA LEU A 164 2.46 -0.21 -9.34
C LEU A 164 1.98 -0.35 -10.78
N ALA A 165 2.72 0.23 -11.74
CA ALA A 165 2.40 0.10 -13.15
C ALA A 165 2.42 -1.36 -13.59
N ARG A 166 3.43 -2.13 -13.17
CA ARG A 166 3.51 -3.58 -13.42
C ARG A 166 2.38 -4.33 -12.74
N LEU A 167 2.15 -4.06 -11.45
CA LEU A 167 1.10 -4.70 -10.66
C LEU A 167 -0.29 -4.53 -11.27
N LEU A 168 -0.58 -3.34 -11.80
CA LEU A 168 -1.87 -2.99 -12.39
C LEU A 168 -2.03 -3.47 -13.84
N LYS A 169 -0.93 -3.63 -14.57
CA LYS A 169 -0.92 -4.23 -15.91
C LYS A 169 -1.05 -5.74 -15.88
N THR A 170 -0.58 -6.39 -14.83
CA THR A 170 -0.74 -7.84 -14.67
C THR A 170 -2.24 -8.16 -14.66
N PRO A 171 -2.75 -8.99 -15.59
CA PRO A 171 -4.15 -9.36 -15.59
C PRO A 171 -4.44 -10.00 -14.23
N ALA A 172 -5.33 -9.36 -13.47
CA ALA A 172 -5.80 -9.94 -12.23
C ALA A 172 -6.36 -11.32 -12.60
N VAL A 173 -5.71 -12.39 -12.14
CA VAL A 173 -6.32 -13.71 -12.13
C VAL A 173 -7.51 -13.57 -11.20
N THR A 174 -8.64 -13.16 -11.76
CA THR A 174 -9.90 -13.11 -11.05
C THR A 174 -10.26 -14.55 -10.79
N VAL A 175 -9.84 -15.06 -9.63
CA VAL A 175 -10.49 -16.18 -8.99
C VAL A 175 -11.92 -15.70 -8.76
N LYS A 176 -12.79 -15.92 -9.74
CA LYS A 176 -14.21 -15.65 -9.60
C LYS A 176 -14.62 -16.43 -8.37
N LYS A 177 -14.98 -15.74 -7.28
CA LYS A 177 -15.64 -16.41 -6.15
C LYS A 177 -16.77 -17.23 -6.77
N PRO A 178 -16.80 -18.56 -6.57
CA PRO A 178 -17.85 -19.38 -7.13
C PRO A 178 -19.18 -18.79 -6.66
N LYS A 179 -20.10 -18.55 -7.59
CA LYS A 179 -21.41 -18.00 -7.24
C LYS A 179 -22.04 -18.97 -6.25
N ALA A 180 -22.79 -18.46 -5.27
CA ALA A 180 -23.43 -19.31 -4.26
C ALA A 180 -24.23 -20.48 -4.88
N ARG A 181 -24.86 -20.25 -6.04
CA ARG A 181 -25.52 -21.27 -6.85
C ARG A 181 -24.59 -22.40 -7.31
N ASP A 182 -23.37 -22.09 -7.73
CA ASP A 182 -22.40 -23.07 -8.23
C ASP A 182 -21.82 -23.90 -7.08
N THR A 183 -21.55 -23.27 -5.93
CA THR A 183 -21.17 -23.96 -4.69
C THR A 183 -22.26 -24.92 -4.21
N VAL A 184 -23.52 -24.45 -4.15
CA VAL A 184 -24.66 -25.31 -3.78
C VAL A 184 -24.86 -26.45 -4.79
N ARG A 185 -24.68 -26.20 -6.09
CA ARG A 185 -24.78 -27.24 -7.13
C ARG A 185 -23.71 -28.33 -6.94
N ALA A 186 -22.46 -27.94 -6.70
CA ALA A 186 -21.36 -28.89 -6.50
C ALA A 186 -21.58 -29.75 -5.26
N LEU A 187 -21.95 -29.13 -4.13
CA LEU A 187 -22.17 -29.87 -2.88
C LEU A 187 -23.40 -30.80 -2.96
N LEU A 188 -24.45 -30.40 -3.67
CA LEU A 188 -25.59 -31.29 -3.95
C LEU A 188 -25.19 -32.45 -4.88
N ALA A 189 -24.27 -32.23 -5.82
CA ALA A 189 -23.76 -33.30 -6.70
C ALA A 189 -22.87 -34.30 -5.94
N GLU A 190 -22.18 -33.84 -4.89
CA GLU A 190 -21.45 -34.69 -3.93
C GLU A 190 -22.39 -35.47 -2.97
N GLY A 191 -23.72 -35.33 -3.11
CA GLY A 191 -24.69 -36.01 -2.27
C GLY A 191 -24.92 -35.38 -0.90
N LYS A 192 -24.38 -34.19 -0.63
CA LYS A 192 -24.57 -33.51 0.65
C LYS A 192 -25.99 -32.99 0.80
N THR A 193 -26.54 -33.13 1.99
CA THR A 193 -27.85 -32.58 2.37
C THR A 193 -27.77 -31.06 2.55
N GLN A 194 -28.91 -30.36 2.44
CA GLN A 194 -28.95 -28.91 2.63
C GLN A 194 -28.43 -28.47 4.01
N ALA A 195 -28.64 -29.28 5.06
CA ALA A 195 -28.14 -29.00 6.40
C ALA A 195 -26.60 -29.08 6.47
N GLU A 196 -26.00 -30.05 5.80
CA GLU A 196 -24.53 -30.18 5.70
C GLU A 196 -23.92 -29.06 4.87
N ILE A 197 -24.62 -28.61 3.83
CA ILE A 197 -24.20 -27.46 3.02
C ILE A 197 -24.19 -26.19 3.88
N VAL A 198 -25.23 -25.94 4.69
CA VAL A 198 -25.25 -24.79 5.62
C VAL A 198 -24.06 -24.84 6.57
N ARG A 199 -23.79 -26.01 7.19
CA ARG A 199 -22.68 -26.19 8.13
C ARG A 199 -21.31 -25.98 7.49
N SER A 200 -21.11 -26.52 6.28
CA SER A 200 -19.80 -26.51 5.61
C SER A 200 -19.50 -25.24 4.81
N SER A 201 -20.51 -24.54 4.31
CA SER A 201 -20.34 -23.34 3.48
C SER A 201 -20.54 -22.02 4.22
N GLY A 202 -21.09 -22.05 5.44
CA GLY A 202 -21.45 -20.85 6.21
C GLY A 202 -22.60 -20.04 5.59
N MET A 203 -23.27 -20.55 4.57
CA MET A 203 -24.43 -19.90 3.95
C MET A 203 -25.67 -20.03 4.83
N SER A 204 -26.56 -19.03 4.76
CA SER A 204 -27.84 -19.11 5.49
C SER A 204 -28.72 -20.24 4.94
N LYS A 205 -29.54 -20.84 5.81
CA LYS A 205 -30.50 -21.89 5.44
C LYS A 205 -31.43 -21.45 4.30
N GLN A 206 -31.85 -20.19 4.30
CA GLN A 206 -32.69 -19.60 3.25
C GLN A 206 -31.96 -19.54 1.90
N ALA A 207 -30.68 -19.11 1.88
CA ALA A 207 -29.90 -19.03 0.64
C ALA A 207 -29.67 -20.41 0.01
N VAL A 208 -29.34 -21.41 0.83
CA VAL A 208 -29.16 -22.79 0.38
C VAL A 208 -30.48 -23.35 -0.17
N SER A 209 -31.59 -23.17 0.54
CA SER A 209 -32.91 -23.67 0.12
C SER A 209 -33.37 -23.02 -1.20
N TYR A 210 -33.19 -21.69 -1.33
CA TYR A 210 -33.51 -20.95 -2.54
C TYR A 210 -32.75 -21.50 -3.76
N HIS A 211 -31.43 -21.64 -3.64
CA HIS A 211 -30.60 -22.15 -4.74
C HIS A 211 -30.86 -23.63 -5.06
N ALA A 212 -31.08 -24.48 -4.05
CA ALA A 212 -31.44 -25.87 -4.26
C ALA A 212 -32.76 -26.01 -5.03
N ARG A 213 -33.79 -25.22 -4.67
CA ARG A 213 -35.08 -25.21 -5.36
C ARG A 213 -34.95 -24.75 -6.81
N LEU A 214 -34.19 -23.68 -7.05
CA LEU A 214 -33.90 -23.18 -8.39
C LEU A 214 -33.16 -24.19 -9.27
N LEU A 215 -32.27 -24.99 -8.68
CA LEU A 215 -31.56 -26.05 -9.39
C LEU A 215 -32.48 -27.22 -9.72
N ALA A 216 -33.38 -27.61 -8.79
CA ALA A 216 -34.37 -28.66 -9.01
C ALA A 216 -35.38 -28.32 -10.12
N THR A 217 -35.91 -27.09 -10.13
CA THR A 217 -36.83 -26.64 -11.19
C THR A 217 -36.15 -26.53 -12.55
N SER A 218 -34.86 -26.20 -12.58
CA SER A 218 -34.08 -26.16 -13.83
C SER A 218 -33.77 -27.55 -14.43
N LYS A 219 -33.71 -28.60 -13.60
CA LYS A 219 -33.61 -30.00 -14.08
C LYS A 219 -34.92 -30.46 -14.72
N SER A 220 -36.06 -30.16 -14.09
CA SER A 220 -37.39 -30.54 -14.58
C SER A 220 -37.70 -29.97 -15.98
N LYS A 221 -37.29 -28.74 -16.29
CA LYS A 221 -37.49 -28.15 -17.63
C LYS A 221 -36.64 -28.78 -18.73
N LYS A 222 -35.43 -29.29 -18.42
CA LYS A 222 -34.59 -29.97 -19.42
C LYS A 222 -35.07 -31.37 -19.75
N SER A 223 -35.72 -32.06 -18.81
CA SER A 223 -36.28 -33.40 -19.04
C SER A 223 -37.51 -33.38 -19.96
N VAL A 224 -38.28 -32.29 -19.98
CA VAL A 224 -39.50 -32.17 -20.81
C VAL A 224 -39.19 -31.82 -22.27
N VAL A 225 -38.05 -31.18 -22.55
CA VAL A 225 -37.65 -30.79 -23.92
C VAL A 225 -36.91 -31.91 -24.67
N ALA A 226 -36.42 -32.93 -23.97
CA ALA A 226 -35.71 -34.06 -24.57
C ALA A 226 -36.63 -35.22 -25.05
N ILE A 227 -37.95 -35.03 -25.02
CA ILE A 227 -38.97 -36.04 -25.40
C ILE A 227 -39.79 -35.56 -26.63
N LEU A 228 -39.34 -34.53 -27.35
CA LEU A 228 -39.92 -34.10 -28.63
C LEU A 228 -38.83 -34.12 -29.70
#